data_AF-A0A9E3DGF3-F1
#
_entry.id   AF-A0A9E3DGF3-F1
#
_cell.length_a   1.000
_cell.length_b   1.000
_cell.length_c   1.000
_cell.angle_alpha   90.00
_cell.angle_beta   90.00
_cell.angle_gamma   90.00
#
_symmetry.space_group_name_H-M   'P 1'
#
loop_
_entity.id
_entity.type
_entity.pdbx_description
1 polymer ?
#
loop_
_entity_poly.entity_id
_entity_poly.type
_entity_poly.pdbx_seq_one_letter_code
_entity_poly.pdbx_strand_id
1 'polypeptide(L)'
;MGWFPAHVKRLDFIYFDAGGGHRSAALALKAVAEQQQRPWQVRLVNLQEVLDPLDVFRKVTGVRLQDLYNQLLKKGFTIGTGPLLRVMQLIVKVYHGSQVKLLSEFWRDSRPDMLVSLVPNFNRALFEGLRSADRAARAPDTPMVTILTDMADYPPHFWIEKQPQFLICGTSHAAEQAKG
;
A
#
# COMPACT_ATOMS: atom_id res chain seq x y z
N MET A 1 -31.89 -27.99 10.91
CA MET A 1 -31.34 -26.84 10.15
C MET A 1 -30.09 -26.38 10.87
N GLY A 2 -28.91 -26.75 10.36
CA GLY A 2 -27.64 -26.40 10.99
C GLY A 2 -27.30 -24.93 10.73
N TRP A 3 -27.22 -24.13 11.79
CA TRP A 3 -26.70 -22.76 11.75
C TRP A 3 -25.17 -22.86 11.68
N PHE A 4 -24.60 -22.78 10.49
CA PHE A 4 -23.17 -22.56 10.36
C PHE A 4 -22.89 -21.09 10.70
N PRO A 5 -22.03 -20.78 11.69
CA PRO A 5 -21.67 -19.40 11.96
C PRO A 5 -21.04 -18.81 10.69
N ALA A 6 -21.50 -17.63 10.29
CA ALA A 6 -20.91 -16.90 9.19
C ALA A 6 -19.41 -16.73 9.47
N HIS A 7 -18.56 -17.24 8.58
CA HIS A 7 -17.12 -17.14 8.74
C HIS A 7 -16.73 -15.66 8.75
N VAL A 8 -16.30 -15.15 9.92
CA VAL A 8 -15.81 -13.77 10.05
C VAL A 8 -14.67 -13.57 9.09
N LYS A 9 -14.75 -12.54 8.24
CA LYS A 9 -13.71 -12.24 7.24
C LYS A 9 -12.71 -11.23 7.80
N ARG A 10 -11.43 -11.56 7.78
CA ARG A 10 -10.37 -10.65 8.22
C ARG A 10 -9.98 -9.72 7.08
N LEU A 11 -10.09 -8.41 7.30
CA LEU A 11 -9.72 -7.40 6.31
C LEU A 11 -8.54 -6.59 6.86
N ASP A 12 -7.52 -6.40 6.04
CA ASP A 12 -6.43 -5.46 6.35
C ASP A 12 -6.68 -4.15 5.61
N PHE A 13 -6.84 -3.05 6.34
CA PHE A 13 -6.93 -1.70 5.78
C PHE A 13 -5.58 -1.01 5.93
N ILE A 14 -4.91 -0.80 4.80
CA ILE A 14 -3.57 -0.21 4.74
C ILE A 14 -3.70 1.31 4.66
N TYR A 15 -3.05 2.03 5.57
CA TYR A 15 -3.09 3.49 5.63
C TYR A 15 -1.72 4.09 5.99
N PHE A 16 -1.63 5.43 5.85
CA PHE A 16 -0.54 6.25 6.39
C PHE A 16 -1.09 7.33 7.32
N ASP A 17 -0.27 7.75 8.30
CA ASP A 17 -0.54 8.95 9.11
C ASP A 17 -0.21 10.26 8.38
N ALA A 18 0.59 10.20 7.31
CA ALA A 18 0.99 11.39 6.57
C ALA A 18 -0.22 12.07 5.90
N GLY A 19 -0.49 13.33 6.24
CA GLY A 19 -1.54 14.15 5.62
C GLY A 19 -2.98 13.88 6.09
N GLY A 20 -3.20 12.96 7.03
CA GLY A 20 -4.49 12.73 7.72
C GLY A 20 -5.62 12.10 6.90
N GLY A 21 -5.68 12.32 5.59
CA GLY A 21 -6.75 11.84 4.71
C GLY A 21 -6.89 10.31 4.65
N HIS A 22 -5.77 9.61 4.45
CA HIS A 22 -5.76 8.14 4.32
C HIS A 22 -6.20 7.44 5.61
N ARG A 23 -5.68 7.89 6.77
CA ARG A 23 -6.11 7.38 8.09
C ARG A 23 -7.58 7.65 8.36
N SER A 24 -8.05 8.86 8.08
CA SER A 24 -9.44 9.24 8.29
C SER A 24 -10.39 8.39 7.45
N ALA A 25 -10.03 8.13 6.18
CA ALA A 25 -10.78 7.23 5.31
C ALA A 25 -10.81 5.79 5.86
N ALA A 26 -9.66 5.25 6.30
CA ALA A 26 -9.60 3.89 6.84
C ALA A 26 -10.44 3.74 8.12
N LEU A 27 -10.36 4.72 9.02
CA LEU A 27 -11.17 4.78 10.23
C LEU A 27 -12.67 4.91 9.92
N ALA A 28 -13.03 5.77 8.97
CA ALA A 28 -14.43 5.95 8.57
C ALA A 28 -15.02 4.67 7.98
N LEU A 29 -14.29 3.98 7.10
CA LEU A 29 -14.72 2.70 6.54
C LEU A 29 -14.89 1.62 7.61
N LYS A 30 -13.95 1.54 8.56
CA LYS A 30 -14.05 0.62 9.70
C LYS A 30 -15.29 0.93 10.55
N ALA A 31 -15.51 2.20 10.87
CA ALA A 31 -16.66 2.63 11.66
C ALA A 31 -18.00 2.31 10.96
N VAL A 32 -18.09 2.52 9.64
CA VAL A 32 -19.29 2.17 8.86
C VAL A 32 -19.49 0.65 8.81
N ALA A 33 -18.43 -0.14 8.64
CA ALA A 33 -18.54 -1.60 8.65
C ALA A 33 -19.04 -2.13 10.01
N GLU A 34 -18.54 -1.56 11.11
CA GLU A 34 -18.96 -1.88 12.47
C GLU A 34 -20.41 -1.45 12.73
N GLN A 35 -20.79 -0.24 12.31
CA GLN A 35 -22.16 0.27 12.41
C GLN A 35 -23.15 -0.59 11.63
N GLN A 36 -22.75 -1.08 10.45
CA GLN A 36 -23.55 -2.00 9.64
C GLN A 36 -23.53 -3.45 10.15
N GLN A 37 -22.83 -3.72 11.25
CA GLN A 37 -22.67 -5.07 11.83
C GLN A 37 -22.19 -6.10 10.79
N ARG A 38 -21.29 -5.67 9.90
CA ARG A 38 -20.70 -6.59 8.91
C ARG A 38 -19.90 -7.66 9.67
N PRO A 39 -19.94 -8.94 9.24
CA PRO A 39 -19.15 -10.01 9.85
C PRO A 39 -17.67 -9.91 9.43
N TRP A 40 -17.09 -8.73 9.53
CA TRP A 40 -15.72 -8.42 9.14
C TRP A 40 -14.89 -8.06 10.38
N GLN A 41 -13.71 -8.66 10.49
CA GLN A 41 -12.70 -8.24 11.45
C GLN A 41 -11.70 -7.35 10.74
N VAL A 42 -11.84 -6.04 10.89
CA VAL A 42 -10.95 -5.06 10.25
C VAL A 42 -9.72 -4.81 11.13
N ARG A 43 -8.54 -5.09 10.59
CA ARG A 43 -7.25 -4.68 11.14
C ARG A 43 -6.73 -3.46 10.38
N LEU A 44 -6.55 -2.36 11.10
CA LEU A 44 -5.87 -1.18 10.56
C LEU A 44 -4.36 -1.44 10.57
N VAL A 45 -3.71 -1.29 9.42
CA VAL A 45 -2.27 -1.52 9.26
C VAL A 45 -1.62 -0.22 8.82
N ASN A 46 -0.81 0.36 9.71
CA ASN A 46 0.00 1.52 9.39
C ASN A 46 1.21 1.08 8.55
N LEU A 47 1.22 1.43 7.27
CA LEU A 47 2.27 0.97 6.36
C LEU A 47 3.65 1.55 6.74
N GLN A 48 3.72 2.71 7.39
CA GLN A 48 4.98 3.26 7.88
C GLN A 48 5.63 2.31 8.90
N GLU A 49 4.88 1.91 9.92
CA GLU A 49 5.38 1.01 10.97
C GLU A 49 5.86 -0.34 10.43
N VAL A 50 5.20 -0.86 9.39
CA VAL A 50 5.62 -2.12 8.73
C VAL A 50 6.94 -1.93 7.97
N LEU A 51 7.16 -0.74 7.40
CA LEU A 51 8.35 -0.41 6.61
C LEU A 51 9.47 0.25 7.42
N ASP A 52 9.23 0.61 8.69
CA ASP A 52 10.21 1.19 9.62
C ASP A 52 11.55 0.44 9.66
N PRO A 53 11.62 -0.90 9.56
CA PRO A 53 12.90 -1.59 9.50
C PRO A 53 13.78 -1.16 8.32
N LEU A 54 13.22 -0.78 7.17
CA LEU A 54 13.98 -0.21 6.03
C LEU A 54 14.64 1.11 6.41
N ASP A 55 13.95 1.90 7.23
CA ASP A 55 14.53 3.07 7.83
C ASP A 55 15.56 2.69 8.88
N VAL A 56 15.44 1.62 9.66
CA VAL A 56 16.46 1.23 10.67
C VAL A 56 17.74 0.64 10.06
N PHE A 57 17.67 0.07 8.85
CA PHE A 57 18.87 -0.16 8.02
C PHE A 57 19.69 1.14 7.79
N ARG A 58 19.15 2.34 8.15
CA ARG A 58 19.85 3.61 8.50
C ARG A 58 21.14 3.42 9.26
N LYS A 59 21.15 2.56 10.30
CA LYS A 59 22.26 2.55 11.27
C LYS A 59 23.54 1.96 10.68
N VAL A 60 23.42 1.20 9.60
CA VAL A 60 24.57 0.60 8.91
C VAL A 60 25.07 1.48 7.76
N THR A 61 24.18 2.22 7.09
CA THR A 61 24.51 3.01 5.89
C THR A 61 24.74 4.51 6.15
N GLY A 62 24.32 5.05 7.29
CA GLY A 62 24.63 6.42 7.74
C GLY A 62 23.89 7.56 7.03
N VAL A 63 23.09 7.28 5.99
CA VAL A 63 22.36 8.29 5.21
C VAL A 63 20.85 8.07 5.35
N ARG A 64 20.12 9.08 5.84
CA ARG A 64 18.65 9.03 5.91
C ARG A 64 18.10 9.22 4.49
N LEU A 65 17.38 8.23 3.97
CA LEU A 65 16.85 8.27 2.61
C LEU A 65 15.87 9.43 2.41
N GLN A 66 15.04 9.72 3.41
CA GLN A 66 14.17 10.90 3.41
C GLN A 66 14.97 12.20 3.31
N ASP A 67 16.14 12.30 3.94
CA ASP A 67 17.00 13.47 3.81
C ASP A 67 17.71 13.49 2.45
N LEU A 68 18.12 12.34 1.91
CA LEU A 68 18.63 12.26 0.54
C LEU A 68 17.54 12.68 -0.46
N TYR A 69 16.31 12.19 -0.34
CA TYR A 69 15.17 12.56 -1.16
C TYR A 69 14.84 14.04 -1.04
N ASN A 70 14.75 14.57 0.19
CA ASN A 70 14.51 15.99 0.45
C ASN A 70 15.66 16.86 -0.05
N GLN A 71 16.93 16.44 0.11
CA GLN A 71 18.09 17.16 -0.39
C GLN A 71 18.17 17.10 -1.91
N LEU A 72 17.81 15.98 -2.53
CA LEU A 72 17.77 15.81 -3.97
C LEU A 72 16.61 16.58 -4.60
N LEU A 73 15.44 16.67 -3.96
CA LEU A 73 14.36 17.57 -4.36
C LEU A 73 14.79 19.03 -4.26
N LYS A 74 15.44 19.41 -3.15
CA LYS A 74 16.00 20.76 -2.97
C LYS A 74 17.08 21.10 -4.02
N LYS A 75 17.93 20.13 -4.40
CA LYS A 75 19.01 20.30 -5.38
C LYS A 75 18.59 20.08 -6.84
N GLY A 76 17.47 19.38 -7.07
CA GLY A 76 16.92 19.10 -8.40
C GLY A 76 16.35 20.32 -9.11
N PHE A 77 16.13 21.42 -8.38
CA PHE A 77 15.82 22.73 -8.97
C PHE A 77 17.04 23.44 -9.57
N THR A 78 18.28 23.00 -9.28
CA THR A 78 19.51 23.72 -9.65
C THR A 78 20.41 22.99 -10.65
N ILE A 79 20.24 21.69 -10.91
CA ILE A 79 21.09 20.93 -11.86
C ILE A 79 20.21 20.00 -12.71
N GLY A 80 20.38 20.07 -14.04
CA GLY A 80 19.58 19.40 -15.07
C GLY A 80 19.08 17.99 -14.72
N THR A 81 17.79 17.79 -14.94
CA THR A 81 16.92 16.74 -14.37
C THR A 81 17.22 15.29 -14.77
N GLY A 82 18.00 15.02 -15.82
CA GLY A 82 18.14 13.67 -16.40
C GLY A 82 18.86 12.63 -15.52
N PRO A 83 20.12 12.86 -15.07
CA PRO A 83 20.85 11.90 -14.25
C PRO A 83 20.24 11.69 -12.87
N LEU A 84 19.67 12.75 -12.28
CA LEU A 84 19.03 12.71 -10.97
C LEU A 84 17.77 11.85 -10.96
N LEU A 85 16.96 11.92 -12.02
CA LEU A 85 15.80 11.05 -12.20
C LEU A 85 16.20 9.57 -12.28
N ARG A 86 17.31 9.23 -12.94
CA ARG A 86 17.80 7.84 -13.02
C ARG A 86 18.29 7.30 -11.67
N VAL A 87 18.96 8.13 -10.87
CA VAL A 87 19.37 7.77 -9.51
C VAL A 87 18.14 7.53 -8.63
N MET A 88 17.11 8.37 -8.75
CA MET A 88 15.85 8.18 -8.03
C MET A 88 15.12 6.90 -8.45
N GLN A 89 15.06 6.62 -9.74
CA GLN A 89 14.48 5.37 -10.25
C GLN A 89 15.26 4.14 -9.78
N LEU A 90 16.59 4.22 -9.67
CA LEU A 90 17.42 3.12 -9.15
C LEU A 90 17.15 2.88 -7.66
N ILE A 91 17.08 3.95 -6.86
CA ILE A 91 16.74 3.86 -5.44
C ILE A 91 15.36 3.23 -5.25
N VAL A 92 14.34 3.70 -5.98
CA VAL A 92 12.99 3.12 -5.92
C VAL A 92 13.01 1.61 -6.24
N LYS A 93 13.75 1.19 -7.28
CA LYS A 93 13.90 -0.23 -7.62
C LYS A 93 14.62 -1.04 -6.54
N VAL A 94 15.67 -0.48 -5.94
CA VAL A 94 16.46 -1.16 -4.89
C VAL A 94 15.63 -1.34 -3.62
N TYR A 95 14.82 -0.35 -3.25
CA TYR A 95 13.98 -0.42 -2.06
C TYR A 95 12.71 -1.25 -2.25
N HIS A 96 12.17 -1.32 -3.47
CA HIS A 96 10.98 -2.10 -3.79
C HIS A 96 11.10 -3.56 -3.34
N GLY A 97 12.22 -4.22 -3.63
CA GLY A 97 12.44 -5.61 -3.21
C GLY A 97 12.43 -5.79 -1.68
N SER A 98 13.01 -4.84 -0.95
CA SER A 98 13.02 -4.86 0.51
C SER A 98 11.65 -4.57 1.11
N GLN A 99 10.85 -3.68 0.50
CA GLN A 99 9.45 -3.46 0.88
C GLN A 99 8.64 -4.74 0.71
N VAL A 100 8.73 -5.38 -0.46
CA VAL A 100 8.07 -6.66 -0.76
C VAL A 100 8.45 -7.74 0.25
N LYS A 101 9.72 -7.81 0.64
CA LYS A 101 10.20 -8.76 1.65
C LYS A 101 9.55 -8.53 3.02
N LEU A 102 9.60 -7.30 3.54
CA LEU A 102 9.00 -6.99 4.85
C LEU A 102 7.49 -7.21 4.85
N LEU A 103 6.81 -6.82 3.77
CA LEU A 103 5.37 -7.04 3.60
C LEU A 103 5.02 -8.53 3.55
N SER A 104 5.80 -9.32 2.82
CA SER A 104 5.68 -10.79 2.79
C SER A 104 5.86 -11.40 4.18
N GLU A 105 6.88 -10.96 4.93
CA GLU A 105 7.13 -11.41 6.31
C GLU A 105 5.98 -11.02 7.26
N PHE A 106 5.46 -9.79 7.13
CA PHE A 106 4.32 -9.30 7.91
C PHE A 106 3.05 -10.17 7.73
N TRP A 107 2.76 -10.59 6.50
CA TRP A 107 1.58 -11.40 6.20
C TRP A 107 1.78 -12.91 6.35
N ARG A 108 3.02 -13.39 6.50
CA ARG A 108 3.35 -14.82 6.60
C ARG A 108 2.50 -15.54 7.65
N ASP A 109 2.39 -14.95 8.84
CA ASP A 109 1.70 -15.55 9.98
C ASP A 109 0.36 -14.86 10.28
N SER A 110 -0.02 -13.86 9.48
CA SER A 110 -1.19 -13.01 9.76
C SER A 110 -1.98 -12.61 8.50
N ARG A 111 -2.07 -13.51 7.52
CA ARG A 111 -2.74 -13.26 6.24
C ARG A 111 -4.20 -12.78 6.39
N PRO A 112 -4.63 -11.73 5.68
CA PRO A 112 -6.03 -11.33 5.62
C PRO A 112 -6.81 -12.18 4.60
N ASP A 113 -8.14 -12.16 4.68
CA ASP A 113 -9.04 -12.66 3.63
C ASP A 113 -9.16 -11.66 2.45
N MET A 114 -8.82 -10.39 2.68
CA MET A 114 -8.74 -9.34 1.66
C MET A 114 -7.89 -8.17 2.17
N LEU A 115 -7.09 -7.60 1.28
CA LEU A 115 -6.33 -6.37 1.53
C LEU A 115 -7.05 -5.19 0.88
N VAL A 116 -7.22 -4.10 1.63
CA VAL A 116 -7.75 -2.83 1.15
C VAL A 116 -6.68 -1.75 1.32
N SER A 117 -6.14 -1.27 0.21
CA SER A 117 -5.19 -0.17 0.19
C SER A 117 -5.92 1.18 0.14
N LEU A 118 -5.58 2.07 1.06
CA LEU A 118 -5.97 3.47 1.04
C LEU A 118 -4.74 4.38 0.86
N VAL A 119 -3.64 3.83 0.35
CA VAL A 119 -2.37 4.55 0.18
C VAL A 119 -1.94 4.58 -1.29
N PRO A 120 -1.43 5.72 -1.80
CA PRO A 120 -0.79 5.77 -3.10
C PRO A 120 0.66 5.23 -3.04
N ASN A 121 1.29 5.04 -4.20
CA ASN A 121 2.68 4.64 -4.49
C ASN A 121 3.12 3.24 -4.07
N PHE A 122 2.42 2.61 -3.13
CA PHE A 122 2.85 1.32 -2.57
C PHE A 122 2.03 0.14 -3.08
N ASN A 123 1.01 0.36 -3.93
CA ASN A 123 0.09 -0.69 -4.37
C ASN A 123 0.80 -1.86 -5.06
N ARG A 124 1.88 -1.60 -5.79
CA ARG A 124 2.70 -2.67 -6.37
C ARG A 124 3.44 -3.48 -5.31
N ALA A 125 4.08 -2.81 -4.34
CA ALA A 125 4.80 -3.48 -3.27
C ALA A 125 3.85 -4.29 -2.37
N LEU A 126 2.68 -3.74 -2.05
CA LEU A 126 1.60 -4.44 -1.34
C LEU A 126 1.16 -5.70 -2.08
N PHE A 127 0.89 -5.58 -3.39
CA PHE A 127 0.46 -6.72 -4.20
C PHE A 127 1.52 -7.83 -4.25
N GLU A 128 2.77 -7.48 -4.57
CA GLU A 128 3.86 -8.45 -4.68
C GLU A 128 4.20 -9.09 -3.33
N GLY A 129 4.18 -8.31 -2.23
CA GLY A 129 4.35 -8.81 -0.86
C GLY A 129 3.26 -9.79 -0.47
N LEU A 130 2.00 -9.46 -0.76
CA LEU A 130 0.85 -10.31 -0.50
C LEU A 130 0.91 -11.61 -1.34
N ARG A 131 1.23 -11.52 -2.64
CA ARG A 131 1.45 -12.71 -3.49
C ARG A 131 2.55 -13.60 -2.93
N SER A 132 3.64 -13.00 -2.44
CA SER A 132 4.75 -13.76 -1.86
C SER A 132 4.31 -14.52 -0.61
N ALA A 133 3.53 -13.89 0.27
CA ALA A 133 2.99 -14.53 1.46
C ALA A 133 1.98 -15.64 1.10
N ASP A 134 1.06 -15.39 0.16
CA ASP A 134 0.09 -16.37 -0.34
C ASP A 134 0.80 -17.64 -0.86
N ARG A 135 1.83 -17.46 -1.69
CA ARG A 135 2.65 -18.57 -2.22
C ARG A 135 3.40 -19.32 -1.13
N ALA A 136 4.02 -18.61 -0.18
CA ALA A 136 4.73 -19.23 0.93
C ALA A 136 3.81 -20.08 1.81
N ALA A 137 2.57 -19.63 2.02
CA ALA A 137 1.54 -20.35 2.74
C ALA A 137 0.82 -21.44 1.91
N ARG A 138 1.13 -21.56 0.61
CA ARG A 138 0.40 -22.41 -0.35
C ARG A 138 -1.11 -22.15 -0.33
N ALA A 139 -1.49 -20.89 -0.16
CA ALA A 139 -2.87 -20.44 -0.10
C ALA A 139 -3.35 -19.93 -1.47
N PRO A 140 -4.67 -19.87 -1.70
CA PRO A 140 -5.23 -19.13 -2.81
C PRO A 140 -4.84 -17.65 -2.74
N ASP A 141 -4.84 -17.02 -3.90
CA ASP A 141 -4.57 -15.60 -4.07
C ASP A 141 -5.55 -14.73 -3.26
N THR A 142 -5.02 -13.96 -2.30
CA THR A 142 -5.83 -13.06 -1.46
C THR A 142 -6.32 -11.86 -2.28
N PRO A 143 -7.62 -11.52 -2.36
CA PRO A 143 -8.06 -10.38 -3.15
C PRO A 143 -7.49 -9.03 -2.63
N MET A 144 -7.10 -8.16 -3.56
CA MET A 144 -6.63 -6.81 -3.28
C MET A 144 -7.59 -5.77 -3.85
N VAL A 145 -8.00 -4.82 -3.01
CA VAL A 145 -8.81 -3.66 -3.37
C VAL A 145 -7.97 -2.40 -3.12
N THR A 146 -8.00 -1.45 -4.04
CA THR A 146 -7.40 -0.13 -3.85
C THR A 146 -8.50 0.91 -3.94
N ILE A 147 -8.62 1.73 -2.90
CA ILE A 147 -9.58 2.83 -2.83
C ILE A 147 -8.83 4.12 -3.11
N LEU A 148 -9.12 4.74 -4.25
CA LEU A 148 -8.57 6.04 -4.59
C LEU A 148 -9.25 7.08 -3.70
N THR A 149 -8.50 7.66 -2.77
CA THR A 149 -9.00 8.80 -1.98
C THR A 149 -8.91 10.11 -2.76
N ASP A 150 -8.19 10.11 -3.87
CA ASP A 150 -8.01 11.27 -4.75
C ASP A 150 -9.00 11.21 -5.93
N MET A 151 -9.24 12.38 -6.55
CA MET A 151 -10.16 12.48 -7.69
C MET A 151 -9.62 11.86 -8.98
N ALA A 152 -8.32 11.57 -9.05
CA ALA A 152 -7.63 11.06 -10.23
C ALA A 152 -6.35 10.30 -9.84
N ASP A 153 -5.89 9.41 -10.71
CA ASP A 153 -4.53 8.86 -10.68
C ASP A 153 -3.56 9.91 -11.26
N TYR A 154 -2.95 10.72 -10.38
CA TYR A 154 -1.99 11.74 -10.80
C TYR A 154 -0.84 11.94 -9.80
N PRO A 155 0.43 11.85 -10.24
CA PRO A 155 0.87 11.46 -11.59
C PRO A 155 0.48 10.01 -11.93
N PRO A 156 0.61 9.55 -13.19
CA PRO A 156 0.32 8.16 -13.54
C PRO A 156 1.09 7.16 -12.65
N HIS A 157 0.45 6.05 -12.30
CA HIS A 157 0.98 5.03 -11.37
C HIS A 157 1.07 5.47 -9.91
N PHE A 158 0.44 6.59 -9.54
CA PHE A 158 0.38 7.05 -8.16
C PHE A 158 -0.59 6.19 -7.34
N TRP A 159 -1.71 5.78 -7.91
CA TRP A 159 -2.68 4.85 -7.33
C TRP A 159 -2.80 3.57 -8.15
N ILE A 160 -2.81 3.71 -9.48
CA ILE A 160 -3.23 2.63 -10.38
C ILE A 160 -2.01 1.88 -10.93
N GLU A 161 -1.93 0.61 -10.57
CA GLU A 161 -0.90 -0.31 -11.05
C GLU A 161 -1.52 -1.39 -11.93
N LYS A 162 -0.81 -1.80 -12.99
CA LYS A 162 -1.26 -2.87 -13.90
C LYS A 162 -1.05 -4.24 -13.26
N GLN A 163 -2.00 -4.63 -12.40
CA GLN A 163 -1.99 -5.87 -11.63
C GLN A 163 -3.42 -6.35 -11.34
N PRO A 164 -3.63 -7.63 -11.00
CA PRO A 164 -4.93 -8.13 -10.53
C PRO A 164 -5.36 -7.43 -9.23
N GLN A 165 -6.30 -6.49 -9.33
CA GLN A 165 -6.89 -5.77 -8.20
C GLN A 165 -8.27 -5.22 -8.56
N PHE A 166 -9.06 -4.90 -7.54
CA PHE A 166 -10.24 -4.06 -7.70
C PHE A 166 -9.89 -2.61 -7.40
N LEU A 167 -10.35 -1.68 -8.22
CA LEU A 167 -10.16 -0.25 -8.03
C LEU A 167 -11.52 0.38 -7.68
N ILE A 168 -11.58 1.10 -6.56
CA ILE A 168 -12.75 1.91 -6.18
C ILE A 168 -12.39 3.37 -6.46
N CYS A 169 -13.12 3.98 -7.39
CA CYS A 169 -12.87 5.33 -7.86
C CYS A 169 -13.98 6.27 -7.39
N GLY A 170 -13.61 7.41 -6.81
CA GLY A 170 -14.57 8.43 -6.38
C GLY A 170 -15.16 9.28 -7.52
N THR A 171 -14.59 9.19 -8.73
CA THR A 171 -14.99 10.00 -9.89
C THR A 171 -15.05 9.15 -11.17
N SER A 172 -15.81 9.62 -12.16
CA SER A 172 -15.83 9.04 -13.50
C SER A 172 -14.46 9.11 -14.17
N HIS A 173 -13.74 10.21 -13.99
CA HIS A 173 -12.41 10.41 -14.54
C HIS A 173 -11.40 9.36 -14.01
N ALA A 174 -11.35 9.13 -12.70
CA ALA A 174 -10.52 8.09 -12.12
C ALA A 174 -10.93 6.67 -12.60
N ALA A 175 -12.23 6.44 -12.79
CA ALA A 175 -12.72 5.17 -13.32
C ALA A 175 -12.34 4.96 -14.79
N GLU A 176 -12.24 6.02 -15.59
CA GLU A 176 -11.70 5.96 -16.96
C GLU A 176 -10.22 5.64 -16.94
N GLN A 177 -9.43 6.30 -16.08
CA GLN A 177 -8.00 6.00 -15.90
C GLN A 177 -7.78 4.54 -15.47
N ALA A 178 -8.66 3.98 -14.65
CA ALA A 178 -8.61 2.58 -14.20
C ALA A 178 -8.88 1.55 -15.30
N LYS A 179 -9.55 1.93 -16.39
CA LYS A 179 -9.86 1.02 -17.51
C LYS A 179 -8.70 0.86 -18.48
N GLY A 180 -7.77 1.83 -18.51
CA GLY A 180 -6.61 1.84 -19.40
C GLY A 180 -6.90 2.42 -20.77
#